data_AF-A0A6I6MVK2-F1
#
_entry.id   AF-A0A6I6MVK2-F1
#
_cell.length_a   1.000
_cell.length_b   1.000
_cell.length_c   1.000
_cell.angle_alpha   90.00
_cell.angle_beta   90.00
_cell.angle_gamma   90.00
#
_symmetry.space_group_name_H-M   'P 1'
#
loop_
_entity.id
_entity.type
_entity.pdbx_description
1 polymer ?
#
loop_
_entity_poly.entity_id
_entity_poly.type
_entity_poly.pdbx_seq_one_letter_code
_entity_poly.pdbx_strand_id
1 'polypeptide(L)'
;MADSLTQVRPGGRSAKVRAAVHRAVAELLAEEEAETLTLPAVAARAGVHPTTLYRRWGSTAQLLNDVATSRFTDDLVVPDSGSLVGDLQRWLAEVATDVADPDTLALMRATIGSGPAGGCACVEDRHRQLGAIIRREQDRGGTALDVETAADFLLGPLYYRAIFTPEPASADWARTLVSTYLATLRTP
;
A
#
# COMPACT_ATOMS: atom_id res chain seq x y z
N MET A 1 0.51 -50.88 -11.31
CA MET A 1 1.73 -50.30 -11.93
C MET A 1 1.67 -48.80 -11.75
N ALA A 2 2.61 -48.29 -10.96
CA ALA A 2 3.02 -46.89 -10.71
C ALA A 2 1.95 -45.78 -10.73
N ASP A 3 1.56 -45.38 -9.52
CA ASP A 3 0.94 -44.09 -9.20
C ASP A 3 2.05 -43.02 -9.12
N SER A 4 2.01 -42.03 -10.01
CA SER A 4 3.01 -40.95 -10.08
C SER A 4 2.58 -39.81 -9.16
N LEU A 5 3.14 -39.77 -7.96
CA LEU A 5 2.99 -38.65 -7.03
C LEU A 5 3.69 -37.41 -7.60
N THR A 6 2.88 -36.41 -7.94
CA THR A 6 3.30 -35.07 -8.37
C THR A 6 4.23 -34.45 -7.34
N GLN A 7 5.52 -34.39 -7.66
CA GLN A 7 6.55 -33.79 -6.84
C GLN A 7 6.32 -32.28 -6.70
N VAL A 8 5.82 -31.85 -5.54
CA VAL A 8 5.70 -30.44 -5.16
C VAL A 8 7.08 -29.80 -5.17
N ARG A 9 7.28 -28.79 -6.03
CA ARG A 9 8.55 -28.03 -6.13
C ARG A 9 8.82 -27.29 -4.81
N PRO A 10 10.08 -27.21 -4.34
CA PRO A 10 10.41 -26.75 -2.99
C PRO A 10 10.36 -25.21 -2.88
N GLY A 11 9.16 -24.62 -2.89
CA GLY A 11 8.96 -23.19 -2.62
C GLY A 11 9.28 -22.78 -1.17
N GLY A 12 9.39 -23.74 -0.25
CA GLY A 12 9.50 -23.48 1.19
C GLY A 12 10.76 -22.71 1.62
N ARG A 13 11.92 -22.96 1.01
CA ARG A 13 13.16 -22.24 1.38
C ARG A 13 13.15 -20.80 0.85
N SER A 14 12.64 -20.58 -0.37
CA SER A 14 12.55 -19.25 -0.98
C SER A 14 11.52 -18.36 -0.27
N ALA A 15 10.39 -18.94 0.15
CA ALA A 15 9.37 -18.25 0.93
C ALA A 15 9.89 -17.88 2.33
N LYS A 16 10.58 -18.79 3.03
CA LYS A 16 11.20 -18.50 4.34
C LYS A 16 12.22 -17.36 4.26
N VAL A 17 13.06 -17.36 3.22
CA VAL A 17 14.03 -16.26 3.00
C VAL A 17 13.31 -14.94 2.74
N ARG A 18 12.24 -14.94 1.92
CA ARG A 18 11.45 -13.73 1.67
C ARG A 18 10.86 -13.18 2.97
N ALA A 19 10.21 -14.03 3.77
CA ALA A 19 9.60 -13.64 5.03
C ALA A 19 10.64 -13.10 6.03
N ALA A 20 11.81 -13.74 6.14
CA ALA A 20 12.89 -13.26 7.01
C ALA A 20 13.41 -11.88 6.58
N VAL A 21 13.55 -11.65 5.28
CA VAL A 21 13.96 -10.35 4.72
C VAL A 21 12.89 -9.29 4.94
N HIS A 22 11.61 -9.60 4.73
CA HIS A 22 10.50 -8.66 4.96
C HIS A 22 10.42 -8.24 6.43
N ARG A 23 10.56 -9.19 7.35
CA ARG A 23 10.62 -8.91 8.79
C ARG A 23 11.82 -8.02 9.13
N ALA A 24 13.00 -8.31 8.60
CA ALA A 24 14.20 -7.51 8.82
C ALA A 24 14.03 -6.06 8.35
N VAL A 25 13.33 -5.83 7.23
CA VAL A 25 12.99 -4.48 6.76
C VAL A 25 12.08 -3.78 7.77
N ALA A 26 11.00 -4.43 8.23
CA ALA A 26 10.10 -3.84 9.23
C ALA A 26 10.82 -3.48 10.53
N GLU A 27 11.66 -4.37 11.06
CA GLU A 27 12.47 -4.12 12.26
C GLU A 27 13.42 -2.92 12.07
N LEU A 28 14.11 -2.84 10.94
CA LEU A 28 15.03 -1.73 10.65
C LEU A 28 14.31 -0.40 10.47
N LEU A 29 13.09 -0.41 9.93
CA LEU A 29 12.29 0.81 9.77
C LEU A 29 11.68 1.33 11.08
N ALA A 30 11.53 0.46 12.07
CA ALA A 30 11.02 0.82 13.39
C ALA A 30 12.09 1.40 14.33
N GLU A 31 13.38 1.29 13.99
CA GLU A 31 14.49 1.83 14.77
C GLU A 31 14.59 3.36 14.59
N GLU A 32 14.73 4.10 15.71
CA GLU A 32 14.74 5.58 15.74
C GLU A 32 15.88 6.20 14.92
N GLU A 33 16.97 5.46 14.72
CA GLU A 33 18.08 5.81 13.83
C GLU A 33 17.90 5.06 12.50
N ALA A 34 16.86 5.40 11.73
CA ALA A 34 16.72 4.91 10.36
C ALA A 34 17.80 5.54 9.45
N GLU A 35 19.06 5.16 9.67
CA GLU A 35 20.13 5.34 8.71
C GLU A 35 19.69 4.65 7.40
N THR A 36 19.90 5.31 6.27
CA THR A 36 19.43 4.89 4.93
C THR A 36 19.39 3.37 4.78
N LEU A 37 18.19 2.78 4.63
CA LEU A 37 18.03 1.33 4.56
C LEU A 37 18.87 0.75 3.41
N THR A 38 19.86 -0.09 3.72
CA THR A 38 20.76 -0.70 2.73
C THR A 38 20.56 -2.21 2.62
N LEU A 39 20.77 -2.77 1.42
CA LEU A 39 20.72 -4.23 1.23
C LEU A 39 21.69 -5.00 2.15
N PRO A 40 22.94 -4.55 2.39
CA PRO A 40 23.82 -5.21 3.37
C PRO A 40 23.26 -5.22 4.80
N ALA A 41 22.68 -4.11 5.28
CA ALA A 41 22.07 -4.04 6.62
C ALA A 41 20.89 -5.02 6.75
N VAL A 42 20.01 -5.05 5.74
CA VAL A 42 18.89 -6.00 5.71
C VAL A 42 19.39 -7.44 5.66
N ALA A 43 20.42 -7.75 4.87
CA ALA A 43 21.00 -9.09 4.78
C ALA A 43 21.53 -9.57 6.13
N ALA A 44 22.27 -8.70 6.83
CA ALA A 44 22.79 -8.98 8.16
C ALA A 44 21.66 -9.26 9.16
N ARG A 45 20.63 -8.40 9.19
CA ARG A 45 19.47 -8.56 10.08
C ARG A 45 18.66 -9.82 9.77
N ALA A 46 18.45 -10.13 8.50
CA ALA A 46 17.71 -11.31 8.06
C ALA A 46 18.50 -12.63 8.21
N GLY A 47 19.79 -12.57 8.55
CA GLY A 47 20.65 -13.75 8.67
C GLY A 47 20.92 -14.44 7.32
N VAL A 48 21.00 -13.67 6.23
CA VAL A 48 21.24 -14.18 4.88
C VAL A 48 22.44 -13.52 4.22
N HIS A 49 23.07 -14.21 3.27
CA HIS A 49 24.21 -13.64 2.55
C HIS A 49 23.79 -12.48 1.63
N PRO A 50 24.51 -11.34 1.56
CA PRO A 50 24.13 -10.17 0.74
C PRO A 50 23.86 -10.49 -0.73
N THR A 51 24.61 -11.41 -1.34
CA THR A 51 24.37 -11.84 -2.73
C THR A 51 22.98 -12.42 -2.96
N THR A 52 22.33 -12.95 -1.92
CA THR A 52 20.93 -13.41 -1.97
C THR A 52 19.98 -12.26 -2.24
N LEU A 53 20.22 -11.10 -1.61
CA LEU A 53 19.39 -9.91 -1.80
C LEU A 53 19.66 -9.27 -3.16
N TYR A 54 20.93 -9.07 -3.52
CA TYR A 54 21.29 -8.51 -4.82
C TYR A 54 20.75 -9.33 -6.00
N ARG A 55 20.80 -10.67 -5.93
CA ARG A 55 20.26 -11.53 -7.00
C ARG A 55 18.74 -11.46 -7.12
N ARG A 56 18.03 -11.28 -5.99
CA ARG A 56 16.55 -11.37 -5.96
C ARG A 56 15.88 -10.03 -6.17
N TRP A 57 16.37 -8.97 -5.52
CA TRP A 57 15.77 -7.64 -5.59
C TRP A 57 16.63 -6.65 -6.35
N GLY A 58 17.96 -6.79 -6.44
CA GLY A 58 18.82 -5.89 -7.20
C GLY A 58 19.04 -4.51 -6.57
N SER A 59 18.03 -3.93 -5.93
CA SER A 59 18.07 -2.61 -5.29
C SER A 59 17.19 -2.53 -4.04
N THR A 60 17.45 -1.55 -3.17
CA THR A 60 16.58 -1.24 -2.03
C THR A 60 15.16 -0.87 -2.47
N ALA A 61 15.01 -0.10 -3.56
CA ALA A 61 13.70 0.29 -4.09
C ALA A 61 12.84 -0.92 -4.46
N GLN A 62 13.42 -1.90 -5.16
CA GLN A 62 12.73 -3.14 -5.53
C GLN A 62 12.40 -4.02 -4.31
N LEU A 63 13.25 -4.01 -3.28
CA LEU A 63 12.96 -4.68 -2.02
C LEU A 63 11.79 -4.02 -1.28
N LEU A 64 11.81 -2.70 -1.12
CA LEU A 64 10.74 -1.95 -0.46
C LEU A 64 9.42 -2.11 -1.20
N ASN A 65 9.43 -2.12 -2.54
CA ASN A 65 8.24 -2.40 -3.33
C ASN A 65 7.69 -3.82 -3.09
N ASP A 66 8.55 -4.84 -3.00
CA ASP A 66 8.12 -6.21 -2.70
C ASP A 66 7.56 -6.36 -1.26
N VAL A 67 8.10 -5.60 -0.30
CA VAL A 67 7.57 -5.51 1.08
C VAL A 67 6.22 -4.79 1.08
N ALA A 68 6.13 -3.63 0.42
CA ALA A 68 4.88 -2.88 0.27
C ALA A 68 3.80 -3.73 -0.38
N THR A 69 4.11 -4.38 -1.49
CA THR A 69 3.18 -5.31 -2.17
C THR A 69 2.71 -6.40 -1.20
N SER A 70 3.61 -7.01 -0.42
CA SER A 70 3.21 -8.03 0.56
C SER A 70 2.33 -7.48 1.69
N ARG A 71 2.46 -6.20 2.05
CA ARG A 71 1.67 -5.58 3.13
C ARG A 71 0.30 -5.09 2.63
N PHE A 72 0.23 -4.59 1.40
CA PHE A 72 -0.99 -4.00 0.82
C PHE A 72 -1.81 -4.96 -0.05
N THR A 73 -1.28 -6.14 -0.42
CA THR A 73 -2.01 -7.10 -1.28
C THR A 73 -2.97 -8.01 -0.52
N ASP A 74 -2.92 -8.06 0.82
CA ASP A 74 -3.81 -8.91 1.61
C ASP A 74 -5.05 -8.11 2.12
N ASP A 75 -6.25 -8.61 1.79
CA ASP A 75 -7.51 -8.42 2.53
C ASP A 75 -8.31 -7.09 2.51
N LEU A 76 -8.12 -6.18 1.56
CA LEU A 76 -9.04 -5.02 1.44
C LEU A 76 -10.31 -5.35 0.64
N VAL A 77 -11.40 -5.60 1.37
CA VAL A 77 -12.75 -5.75 0.83
C VAL A 77 -13.26 -4.38 0.36
N VAL A 78 -13.21 -4.13 -0.95
CA VAL A 78 -13.77 -2.91 -1.53
C VAL A 78 -15.27 -2.81 -1.17
N PRO A 79 -15.70 -1.78 -0.42
CA PRO A 79 -17.08 -1.62 0.01
C PRO A 79 -18.07 -1.67 -1.15
N ASP A 80 -19.22 -2.32 -0.91
CA ASP A 80 -20.35 -2.36 -1.85
C ASP A 80 -21.67 -2.30 -1.09
N SER A 81 -21.93 -1.15 -0.48
CA SER A 81 -23.17 -0.87 0.26
C SER A 81 -24.32 -0.42 -0.64
N GLY A 82 -24.08 -0.25 -1.95
CA GLY A 82 -25.05 0.29 -2.90
C GLY A 82 -25.14 1.81 -2.89
N SER A 83 -24.20 2.51 -2.25
CA SER A 83 -24.15 3.98 -2.21
C SER A 83 -22.72 4.47 -2.40
N LEU A 84 -22.48 5.27 -3.44
CA LEU A 84 -21.18 5.90 -3.69
C LEU A 84 -20.64 6.63 -2.46
N VAL A 85 -21.49 7.42 -1.77
CA VAL A 85 -21.10 8.18 -0.58
C VAL A 85 -20.63 7.22 0.52
N GLY A 86 -21.43 6.19 0.83
CA GLY A 86 -21.12 5.22 1.87
C GLY A 86 -19.86 4.42 1.58
N ASP A 87 -19.69 4.02 0.32
CA ASP A 87 -18.54 3.22 -0.12
C ASP A 87 -17.25 4.02 -0.09
N LEU A 88 -17.26 5.26 -0.62
CA LEU A 88 -16.10 6.16 -0.55
C LEU A 88 -15.76 6.55 0.89
N GLN A 89 -16.75 6.81 1.74
CA GLN A 89 -16.52 7.15 3.15
C GLN A 89 -15.90 6.00 3.94
N ARG A 90 -16.37 4.77 3.73
CA ARG A 90 -15.79 3.59 4.38
C ARG A 90 -14.37 3.34 3.88
N TRP A 91 -14.19 3.31 2.57
CA TRP A 91 -12.89 3.09 1.95
C TRP A 91 -11.87 4.14 2.37
N LEU A 92 -12.20 5.44 2.29
CA LEU A 92 -11.25 6.50 2.60
C LEU A 92 -10.92 6.56 4.10
N ALA A 93 -11.87 6.19 4.97
CA ALA A 93 -11.60 6.05 6.40
C ALA A 93 -10.62 4.90 6.69
N GLU A 94 -10.75 3.76 6.01
CA GLU A 94 -9.81 2.64 6.11
C GLU A 94 -8.42 3.03 5.59
N VAL A 95 -8.35 3.74 4.46
CA VAL A 95 -7.09 4.30 3.95
C VAL A 95 -6.47 5.26 4.96
N ALA A 96 -7.25 6.14 5.58
CA ALA A 96 -6.76 7.07 6.61
C ALA A 96 -6.18 6.34 7.83
N THR A 97 -6.82 5.25 8.27
CA THR A 97 -6.28 4.39 9.34
C THR A 97 -4.98 3.72 8.93
N ASP A 98 -4.91 3.18 7.71
CA ASP A 98 -3.70 2.52 7.21
C ASP A 98 -2.51 3.49 7.10
N VAL A 99 -2.68 4.68 6.52
CA VAL A 99 -1.58 5.66 6.40
C VAL A 99 -1.17 6.30 7.73
N ALA A 100 -2.00 6.17 8.78
CA ALA A 100 -1.69 6.62 10.13
C ALA A 100 -0.96 5.55 10.96
N ASP A 101 -0.93 4.29 10.50
CA ASP A 101 -0.16 3.23 11.15
C ASP A 101 1.35 3.52 11.04
N PRO A 102 2.10 3.53 12.16
CA PRO A 102 3.52 3.88 12.16
C PRO A 102 4.38 3.04 11.22
N ASP A 103 4.12 1.73 11.16
CA ASP A 103 4.89 0.80 10.31
C ASP A 103 4.59 1.05 8.82
N THR A 104 3.31 1.24 8.47
CA THR A 104 2.91 1.62 7.10
C THR A 104 3.54 2.97 6.71
N LEU A 105 3.52 3.96 7.60
CA LEU A 105 4.09 5.28 7.33
C LEU A 105 5.62 5.23 7.17
N ALA A 106 6.32 4.46 8.01
CA ALA A 106 7.77 4.26 7.90
C ALA A 106 8.13 3.60 6.56
N LEU A 107 7.37 2.58 6.15
CA LEU A 107 7.54 1.93 4.85
C LEU A 107 7.28 2.88 3.68
N MET A 108 6.22 3.69 3.74
CA MET A 108 5.92 4.70 2.72
C MET A 108 7.04 5.73 2.59
N ARG A 109 7.55 6.26 3.72
CA ARG A 109 8.67 7.22 3.72
C ARG A 109 9.95 6.63 3.15
N ALA A 110 10.31 5.41 3.55
CA ALA A 110 11.48 4.71 3.00
C ALA A 110 11.35 4.49 1.49
N THR A 111 10.14 4.14 1.06
CA THR A 111 9.80 3.91 -0.33
C THR A 111 9.94 5.19 -1.16
N ILE A 112 9.42 6.32 -0.70
CA ILE A 112 9.59 7.64 -1.34
C ILE A 112 11.07 8.03 -1.42
N GLY A 113 11.82 7.82 -0.33
CA GLY A 113 13.26 8.10 -0.28
C GLY A 113 14.10 7.25 -1.26
N SER A 114 13.58 6.12 -1.72
CA SER A 114 14.28 5.24 -2.68
C SER A 114 14.17 5.68 -4.15
N GLY A 115 13.43 6.75 -4.43
CA GLY A 115 13.28 7.35 -5.75
C GLY A 115 11.90 7.09 -6.41
N PRO A 116 11.69 7.55 -7.66
CA PRO A 116 10.37 7.56 -8.33
C PRO A 116 9.74 6.16 -8.47
N ALA A 117 10.55 5.12 -8.53
CA ALA A 117 10.10 3.73 -8.65
C ALA A 117 9.55 3.15 -7.33
N GLY A 118 9.77 3.83 -6.19
CA GLY A 118 9.34 3.34 -4.89
C GLY A 118 7.81 3.31 -4.74
N GLY A 119 7.12 4.42 -5.04
CA GLY A 119 5.70 4.60 -4.67
C GLY A 119 4.67 3.74 -5.43
N CYS A 120 5.08 2.84 -6.32
CA CYS A 120 4.21 2.28 -7.35
C CYS A 120 3.10 1.35 -6.82
N ALA A 121 3.42 0.41 -5.92
CA ALA A 121 2.47 -0.65 -5.54
C ALA A 121 1.26 -0.16 -4.72
N CYS A 122 1.48 0.72 -3.74
CA CYS A 122 0.38 1.26 -2.94
C CYS A 122 -0.55 2.12 -3.81
N VAL A 123 0.02 2.95 -4.70
CA VAL A 123 -0.76 3.83 -5.58
C VAL A 123 -1.62 3.01 -6.54
N GLU A 124 -1.07 2.02 -7.22
CA GLU A 124 -1.83 1.15 -8.13
C GLU A 124 -2.98 0.41 -7.44
N ASP A 125 -2.75 -0.06 -6.21
CA ASP A 125 -3.77 -0.72 -5.41
C ASP A 125 -4.93 0.21 -5.05
N ARG A 126 -4.62 1.42 -4.56
CA ARG A 126 -5.64 2.42 -4.22
C ARG A 126 -6.44 2.86 -5.45
N HIS A 127 -5.80 3.04 -6.61
CA HIS A 127 -6.50 3.37 -7.86
C HIS A 127 -7.41 2.25 -8.31
N ARG A 128 -6.98 0.99 -8.20
CA ARG A 128 -7.81 -0.17 -8.53
C ARG A 128 -9.05 -0.26 -7.63
N GLN A 129 -8.89 -0.03 -6.33
CA GLN A 129 -10.00 -0.02 -5.36
C GLN A 129 -10.99 1.11 -5.65
N LEU A 130 -10.50 2.34 -5.81
CA LEU A 130 -11.32 3.50 -6.12
C LEU A 130 -12.06 3.33 -7.45
N GLY A 131 -11.37 2.83 -8.48
CA GLY A 131 -11.96 2.53 -9.78
C GLY A 131 -13.05 1.46 -9.70
N ALA A 132 -12.95 0.49 -8.80
CA ALA A 132 -14.01 -0.50 -8.58
C ALA A 132 -15.26 0.12 -7.94
N ILE A 133 -15.10 1.01 -6.95
CA ILE A 133 -16.23 1.74 -6.33
C ILE A 133 -16.94 2.60 -7.37
N ILE A 134 -16.18 3.39 -8.14
CA ILE A 134 -16.72 4.28 -9.17
C ILE A 134 -17.43 3.51 -10.28
N ARG A 135 -16.85 2.41 -10.77
CA ARG A 135 -17.46 1.57 -11.81
C ARG A 135 -18.81 1.00 -11.36
N ARG A 136 -18.90 0.50 -10.12
CA ARG A 136 -20.16 -0.01 -9.57
C ARG A 136 -21.24 1.06 -9.53
N GLU A 137 -20.88 2.31 -9.20
CA GLU A 137 -21.83 3.41 -9.23
C GLU A 137 -22.31 3.73 -10.65
N GLN A 138 -21.39 3.72 -11.62
CA GLN A 138 -21.72 3.91 -13.04
C GLN A 138 -22.65 2.80 -13.56
N ASP A 139 -22.39 1.54 -13.21
CA ASP A 139 -23.22 0.39 -13.59
C ASP A 139 -24.66 0.51 -13.04
N ARG A 140 -24.86 1.22 -11.93
CA ARG A 140 -26.16 1.54 -11.35
C ARG A 140 -26.84 2.76 -11.99
N GLY A 141 -26.22 3.39 -12.98
CA GLY A 141 -26.70 4.63 -13.62
C GLY A 141 -26.41 5.90 -12.83
N GLY A 142 -25.48 5.84 -11.87
CA GLY A 142 -25.07 6.96 -11.02
C GLY A 142 -24.07 7.91 -11.69
N THR A 143 -23.40 8.71 -10.86
CA THR A 143 -22.47 9.74 -11.33
C THR A 143 -21.21 9.14 -11.95
N ALA A 144 -20.85 9.62 -13.14
CA ALA A 144 -19.57 9.29 -13.76
C ALA A 144 -18.45 10.13 -13.13
N LEU A 145 -17.59 9.47 -12.35
CA LEU A 145 -16.37 10.07 -11.80
C LEU A 145 -15.14 9.60 -12.58
N ASP A 146 -14.18 10.50 -12.74
CA ASP A 146 -12.83 10.14 -13.20
C ASP A 146 -11.98 9.66 -12.01
N VAL A 147 -11.29 8.54 -12.18
CA VAL A 147 -10.54 7.88 -11.10
C VAL A 147 -9.33 8.72 -10.67
N GLU A 148 -8.60 9.28 -11.63
CA GLU A 148 -7.40 10.07 -11.37
C GLU A 148 -7.76 11.35 -10.60
N THR A 149 -8.79 12.07 -11.08
CA THR A 149 -9.30 13.25 -10.41
C THR A 149 -9.80 12.92 -9.00
N ALA A 150 -10.56 11.83 -8.83
CA ALA A 150 -11.01 11.41 -7.50
C ALA A 150 -9.83 11.03 -6.58
N ALA A 151 -8.79 10.39 -7.11
CA ALA A 151 -7.58 10.05 -6.35
C ALA A 151 -6.84 11.31 -5.91
N ASP A 152 -6.64 12.29 -6.79
CA ASP A 152 -5.98 13.57 -6.45
C ASP A 152 -6.71 14.31 -5.32
N PHE A 153 -8.04 14.34 -5.35
CA PHE A 153 -8.84 15.02 -4.33
C PHE A 153 -8.93 14.25 -3.01
N LEU A 154 -8.99 12.92 -3.03
CA LEU A 154 -9.25 12.12 -1.84
C LEU A 154 -7.96 11.60 -1.19
N LEU A 155 -7.03 11.09 -1.99
CA LEU A 155 -5.78 10.50 -1.51
C LEU A 155 -4.69 11.55 -1.30
N GLY A 156 -4.59 12.55 -2.19
CA GLY A 156 -3.56 13.60 -2.11
C GLY A 156 -3.50 14.28 -0.73
N PRO A 157 -4.63 14.79 -0.19
CA PRO A 157 -4.67 15.38 1.14
C PRO A 157 -4.36 14.41 2.29
N LEU A 158 -4.75 13.13 2.19
CA LEU A 158 -4.41 12.11 3.18
C LEU A 158 -2.90 11.86 3.24
N TYR A 159 -2.29 11.62 2.08
CA TYR A 159 -0.84 11.39 1.98
C TYR A 159 -0.05 12.63 2.38
N TYR A 160 -0.52 13.83 2.00
CA TYR A 160 0.12 15.07 2.43
C TYR A 160 0.21 15.16 3.95
N ARG A 161 -0.92 14.92 4.64
CA ARG A 161 -0.97 14.93 6.11
C ARG A 161 -0.11 13.83 6.72
N ALA A 162 -0.22 12.60 6.25
CA ALA A 162 0.54 11.48 6.80
C ALA A 162 2.07 11.68 6.66
N ILE A 163 2.53 12.13 5.50
CA ILE A 163 3.96 12.20 5.20
C ILE A 163 4.60 13.46 5.77
N PHE A 164 3.97 14.63 5.56
CA PHE A 164 4.61 15.94 5.76
C PHE A 164 4.16 16.67 7.03
N THR A 165 3.23 16.12 7.81
CA THR A 165 2.77 16.73 9.06
C THR A 165 2.91 15.73 10.23
N PRO A 166 2.92 16.21 11.49
CA PRO A 166 2.95 15.33 12.66
C PRO A 166 1.57 14.70 12.97
N GLU A 167 0.51 15.09 12.25
CA GLU A 167 -0.87 14.70 12.54
C GLU A 167 -1.55 14.11 11.30
N PRO A 168 -1.45 12.78 11.10
CA PRO A 168 -2.21 12.06 10.09
C PRO A 168 -3.72 12.38 10.18
N ALA A 169 -4.42 12.27 9.05
CA ALA A 169 -5.86 12.48 9.02
C ALA A 169 -6.60 11.41 9.84
N SER A 170 -7.63 11.83 10.59
CA SER A 170 -8.54 10.88 11.24
C SER A 170 -9.54 10.29 10.25
N ALA A 171 -10.14 9.15 10.60
CA ALA A 171 -11.23 8.55 9.85
C ALA A 171 -12.42 9.52 9.66
N ASP A 172 -12.76 10.32 10.69
CA ASP A 172 -13.84 11.31 10.61
C ASP A 172 -13.52 12.44 9.64
N TRP A 173 -12.26 12.88 9.62
CA TRP A 173 -11.77 13.87 8.67
C TRP A 173 -11.85 13.32 7.23
N ALA A 174 -11.46 12.06 7.03
CA ALA A 174 -11.57 11.39 5.73
C ALA A 174 -13.03 11.31 5.25
N ARG A 175 -13.98 10.94 6.12
CA ARG A 175 -15.41 10.93 5.76
C ARG A 175 -15.93 12.32 5.39
N THR A 176 -15.45 13.35 6.07
CA THR A 176 -15.78 14.76 5.76
C THR A 176 -15.22 15.16 4.40
N LEU A 177 -13.97 14.77 4.09
CA LEU A 177 -13.33 15.04 2.80
C LEU A 177 -14.13 14.45 1.63
N VAL A 178 -14.66 13.23 1.78
CA VAL A 178 -15.56 12.62 0.77
C VAL A 178 -16.80 13.47 0.55
N SER A 179 -17.46 13.90 1.63
CA SER A 179 -18.66 14.75 1.52
C SER A 179 -18.35 16.08 0.84
N THR A 180 -17.20 16.69 1.14
CA THR A 180 -16.75 17.92 0.48
C THR A 180 -16.49 17.71 -1.00
N TYR A 181 -15.74 16.66 -1.38
CA TYR A 181 -15.47 16.33 -2.78
C TYR A 181 -16.77 16.09 -3.57
N LEU A 182 -17.70 15.31 -3.03
CA LEU A 182 -18.97 15.05 -3.72
C LEU A 182 -19.87 16.29 -3.81
N ALA A 183 -19.73 17.26 -2.91
CA ALA A 183 -20.45 18.52 -2.99
C ALA A 183 -19.91 19.43 -4.11
N THR A 184 -18.60 19.43 -4.38
CA THR A 184 -18.03 20.24 -5.48
C THR A 184 -18.57 19.81 -6.84
N LEU A 185 -18.82 18.51 -7.02
CA LEU A 185 -19.37 17.94 -8.25
C LEU A 185 -20.84 18.31 -8.53
N ARG A 186 -21.56 18.82 -7.51
CA ARG A 186 -22.96 19.25 -7.62
C ARG A 186 -23.11 20.73 -7.94
N THR A 187 -22.00 21.45 -8.02
CA THR A 187 -22.00 22.90 -8.25
C THR A 187 -21.93 23.15 -9.76
N PRO A 188 -22.95 23.77 -10.38
CA PRO A 188 -22.92 24.12 -11.80
C PRO A 188 -21.89 25.22 -12.13
#